data_AF-A0A5C4SS05-F1
#
_entry.id   AF-A0A5C4SS05-F1
#
_cell.length_a   1.000
_cell.length_b   1.000
_cell.length_c   1.000
_cell.angle_alpha   90.00
_cell.angle_beta   90.00
_cell.angle_gamma   90.00
#
_symmetry.space_group_name_H-M   'P 1'
#
loop_
_entity.id
_entity.type
_entity.pdbx_description
1 polymer ?
#
loop_
_entity_poly.entity_id
_entity_poly.type
_entity_poly.pdbx_seq_one_letter_code
_entity_poly.pdbx_strand_id
1 'polypeptide(L)'
;MMKIKFSLVIVFLLSFSCNEKKSERKNIDIKEIDSLYTIDSTYAINDIRRYGVFPGRSIGIHPKLKKDKLEILLDVAESGVNLVFPEGNYSRALNIINRRQIELNLNNVTFNGAIVIKNCENVKLLGNVTSFTQLYIRESVDITLDKLVLKSDVNKNTNGNRNFGCSIHAGTKRLSVNKIVVEDLASSPDLKYVKAAVIIHGHNNEPQNIKLDSVIIKSSDRHGLYLTGNEIDLGYVSISNFGLGTSEGMDPMEGGIEGEQYDFSGLWVKNAFDSEISKVVIDINGSKGKYYVNYDVGEDFRPCIIDTLVIKGTNSTLTKRKLKRTGVINQNEIYENE
;
A
#
# COMPACT_ATOMS: atom_id res chain seq x y z
N MET A 1 7.24 -4.41 66.69
CA MET A 1 8.50 -5.18 66.62
C MET A 1 8.29 -6.38 65.71
N MET A 2 9.17 -6.49 64.73
CA MET A 2 9.17 -7.38 63.57
C MET A 2 9.37 -8.85 63.96
N LYS A 3 8.72 -9.78 63.23
CA LYS A 3 9.38 -10.99 62.70
C LYS A 3 8.50 -11.68 61.64
N ILE A 4 8.89 -11.42 60.39
CA ILE A 4 8.52 -12.14 59.17
C ILE A 4 9.12 -13.56 59.23
N LYS A 5 8.36 -14.57 58.80
CA LYS A 5 8.92 -15.85 58.32
C LYS A 5 8.20 -16.33 57.05
N PHE A 6 8.85 -16.02 55.93
CA PHE A 6 8.98 -16.79 54.69
C PHE A 6 8.05 -17.99 54.49
N SER A 7 7.04 -17.83 53.62
CA SER A 7 6.53 -18.94 52.79
C SER A 7 7.32 -18.97 51.50
N LEU A 8 8.11 -20.04 51.34
CA LEU A 8 8.90 -20.35 50.17
C LEU A 8 7.96 -20.95 49.11
N VAL A 9 7.33 -20.10 48.29
CA VAL A 9 6.65 -20.56 47.07
C VAL A 9 7.74 -20.75 46.01
N ILE A 10 8.14 -22.00 45.80
CA ILE A 10 8.90 -22.43 44.62
C ILE A 10 7.97 -22.25 43.42
N VAL A 11 7.97 -21.06 42.83
CA VAL A 11 7.48 -20.86 41.46
C VAL A 11 8.59 -21.35 40.56
N PHE A 12 8.36 -22.55 40.04
CA PHE A 12 9.07 -23.17 38.94
C PHE A 12 9.16 -22.16 37.78
N LEU A 13 10.30 -21.46 37.69
CA LEU A 13 10.74 -20.74 36.52
C LEU A 13 11.05 -21.76 35.43
N LEU A 14 10.01 -22.28 34.78
CA LEU A 14 10.11 -22.79 33.42
C LEU A 14 10.05 -21.58 32.49
N SER A 15 11.17 -20.86 32.47
CA SER A 15 11.57 -20.06 31.32
C SER A 15 11.81 -21.03 30.15
N PHE A 16 10.72 -21.45 29.51
CA PHE A 16 10.75 -21.77 28.08
C PHE A 16 11.08 -20.47 27.35
N SER A 17 12.35 -20.13 27.35
CA SER A 17 12.94 -19.28 26.33
C SER A 17 12.76 -20.05 25.02
N CYS A 18 11.66 -19.76 24.31
CA CYS A 18 11.61 -19.95 22.87
C CYS A 18 12.69 -19.04 22.28
N ASN A 19 13.91 -19.54 22.24
CA ASN A 19 14.82 -19.14 21.19
C ASN A 19 14.12 -19.52 19.89
N GLU A 20 13.46 -18.55 19.24
CA GLU A 20 13.20 -18.62 17.82
C GLU A 20 14.57 -18.81 17.16
N LYS A 21 14.89 -20.07 16.85
CA LYS A 21 15.95 -20.37 15.92
C LYS A 21 15.57 -19.61 14.66
N LYS A 22 16.27 -18.51 14.36
CA LYS A 22 16.35 -18.00 13.00
C LYS A 22 16.78 -19.19 12.16
N SER A 23 15.82 -19.80 11.48
CA SER A 23 16.07 -20.85 10.51
C SER A 23 16.97 -20.22 9.47
N GLU A 24 18.27 -20.53 9.51
CA GLU A 24 19.13 -20.40 8.34
C GLU A 24 18.53 -21.33 7.28
N ARG A 25 17.72 -20.75 6.39
CA ARG A 25 17.14 -21.47 5.26
C ARG A 25 18.24 -21.66 4.24
N LYS A 26 18.47 -22.91 3.84
CA LYS A 26 19.39 -23.29 2.77
C LYS A 26 19.09 -22.44 1.53
N ASN A 27 20.13 -21.83 0.93
CA ASN A 27 20.07 -21.38 -0.46
C ASN A 27 19.77 -22.62 -1.31
N ILE A 28 18.55 -22.71 -1.81
CA ILE A 28 18.15 -23.82 -2.68
C ILE A 28 18.73 -23.53 -4.07
N ASP A 29 19.42 -24.51 -4.66
CA ASP A 29 19.97 -24.38 -6.00
C ASP A 29 18.82 -24.22 -7.01
N ILE A 30 18.89 -23.19 -7.85
CA ILE A 30 17.92 -22.94 -8.91
C ILE A 30 17.74 -24.16 -9.81
N LYS A 31 18.81 -24.95 -10.06
CA LYS A 31 18.70 -26.16 -10.87
C LYS A 31 17.79 -27.21 -10.24
N GLU A 32 17.82 -27.32 -8.91
CA GLU A 32 16.99 -28.25 -8.16
C GLU A 32 15.52 -27.81 -8.20
N ILE A 33 15.25 -26.53 -7.91
CA ILE A 33 13.91 -25.94 -7.99
C ILE A 33 13.32 -26.07 -9.40
N ASP A 34 14.08 -25.68 -10.42
CA ASP A 34 13.63 -25.66 -11.79
C ASP A 34 13.26 -27.07 -12.28
N SER A 35 14.08 -28.07 -11.93
CA SER A 35 13.83 -29.47 -12.31
C SER A 35 12.51 -30.03 -11.75
N LEU A 36 12.13 -29.59 -10.55
CA LEU A 36 10.91 -30.01 -9.88
C LEU A 36 9.67 -29.27 -10.40
N TYR A 37 9.84 -27.98 -10.73
CA TYR A 37 8.73 -27.05 -10.93
C TYR A 37 8.40 -26.81 -12.41
N THR A 38 9.32 -27.18 -13.31
CA THR A 38 9.11 -27.02 -14.76
C THR A 38 7.94 -27.88 -15.23
N ILE A 39 7.01 -27.23 -15.94
CA ILE A 39 5.93 -27.87 -16.71
C ILE A 39 6.28 -27.88 -18.19
N ASP A 40 6.81 -26.77 -18.71
CA ASP A 40 7.15 -26.60 -20.12
C ASP A 40 8.57 -26.04 -20.26
N SER A 41 9.52 -26.91 -20.60
CA SER A 41 10.93 -26.57 -20.69
C SER A 41 11.30 -25.74 -21.91
N THR A 42 10.36 -25.48 -22.83
CA THR A 42 10.59 -24.64 -24.02
C THR A 42 10.73 -23.16 -23.67
N TYR A 43 10.19 -22.74 -22.53
CA TYR A 43 10.34 -21.39 -21.99
C TYR A 43 11.60 -21.27 -21.13
N ALA A 44 12.22 -20.09 -21.15
CA ALA A 44 13.38 -19.77 -20.31
C ALA A 44 13.04 -19.86 -18.81
N ILE A 45 14.05 -20.11 -17.97
CA ILE A 45 13.90 -20.29 -16.51
C ILE A 45 13.19 -19.11 -15.84
N ASN A 46 13.41 -17.90 -16.33
CA ASN A 46 12.77 -16.70 -15.80
C ASN A 46 11.36 -16.44 -16.35
N ASP A 47 10.88 -17.17 -17.35
CA ASP A 47 9.54 -16.97 -17.91
C ASP A 47 8.51 -17.79 -17.14
N ILE A 48 7.49 -17.14 -16.59
CA ILE A 48 6.47 -17.80 -15.76
C ILE A 48 5.67 -18.89 -16.50
N ARG A 49 5.63 -18.85 -17.84
CA ARG A 49 4.95 -19.85 -18.68
C ARG A 49 5.61 -21.21 -18.56
N ARG A 50 6.91 -21.25 -18.25
CA ARG A 50 7.66 -22.46 -17.90
C ARG A 50 7.02 -23.25 -16.77
N TYR A 51 6.44 -22.54 -15.81
CA TYR A 51 5.77 -23.08 -14.62
C TYR A 51 4.24 -23.16 -14.81
N GLY A 52 3.77 -22.99 -16.05
CA GLY A 52 2.39 -23.17 -16.46
C GLY A 52 1.43 -22.05 -16.04
N VAL A 53 1.94 -20.83 -15.87
CA VAL A 53 1.15 -19.61 -15.66
C VAL A 53 1.14 -18.80 -16.96
N PHE A 54 -0.06 -18.56 -17.51
CA PHE A 54 -0.24 -17.88 -18.79
C PHE A 54 -1.25 -16.74 -18.66
N PRO A 55 -1.06 -15.63 -19.38
CA PRO A 55 -2.07 -14.58 -19.45
C PRO A 55 -3.37 -15.12 -20.09
N GLY A 56 -4.51 -14.63 -19.62
CA GLY A 56 -5.84 -15.00 -20.09
C GLY A 56 -6.31 -16.40 -19.68
N ARG A 57 -5.52 -17.15 -18.89
CA ARG A 57 -5.87 -18.49 -18.43
C ARG A 57 -6.07 -18.53 -16.91
N SER A 58 -6.84 -19.51 -16.45
CA SER A 58 -6.96 -19.77 -15.02
C SER A 58 -5.62 -20.25 -14.45
N ILE A 59 -5.22 -19.69 -13.32
CA ILE A 59 -3.96 -20.03 -12.64
C ILE A 59 -4.30 -21.07 -11.57
N GLY A 60 -4.18 -22.34 -11.89
CA GLY A 60 -4.52 -23.44 -11.00
C GLY A 60 -3.36 -23.98 -10.15
N ILE A 61 -3.49 -25.23 -9.76
CA ILE A 61 -2.49 -25.99 -9.00
C ILE A 61 -1.48 -26.63 -9.97
N HIS A 62 -0.23 -26.75 -9.53
CA HIS A 62 0.81 -27.46 -10.27
C HIS A 62 0.51 -28.97 -10.33
N PRO A 63 0.59 -29.60 -11.52
CA PRO A 63 0.06 -30.95 -11.74
C PRO A 63 0.76 -32.03 -10.92
N LYS A 64 2.08 -31.92 -10.71
CA LYS A 64 2.88 -32.90 -9.96
C LYS A 64 2.89 -32.61 -8.45
N LEU A 65 3.37 -31.42 -8.08
CA LEU A 65 3.57 -30.99 -6.69
C LEU A 65 2.30 -30.71 -5.89
N LYS A 66 1.15 -30.56 -6.56
CA LYS A 66 -0.13 -30.19 -5.93
C LYS A 66 -0.09 -28.87 -5.13
N LYS A 67 0.89 -28.01 -5.42
CA LYS A 67 1.07 -26.67 -4.84
C LYS A 67 0.49 -25.59 -5.78
N ASP A 68 0.02 -24.48 -5.21
CA ASP A 68 -0.45 -23.34 -6.00
C ASP A 68 0.67 -22.80 -6.90
N LYS A 69 0.32 -22.49 -8.17
CA LYS A 69 1.32 -22.07 -9.15
C LYS A 69 1.93 -20.71 -8.83
N LEU A 70 1.20 -19.76 -8.23
CA LEU A 70 1.80 -18.48 -7.83
C LEU A 70 2.77 -18.68 -6.66
N GLU A 71 2.44 -19.57 -5.71
CA GLU A 71 3.38 -19.91 -4.63
C GLU A 71 4.67 -20.54 -5.17
N ILE A 72 4.56 -21.38 -6.21
CA ILE A 72 5.73 -21.92 -6.92
C ILE A 72 6.55 -20.81 -7.58
N LEU A 73 5.90 -19.85 -8.26
CA LEU A 73 6.62 -18.70 -8.83
C LEU A 73 7.37 -17.92 -7.76
N LEU A 74 6.75 -17.72 -6.58
CA LEU A 74 7.43 -17.04 -5.47
C LEU A 74 8.63 -17.85 -4.98
N ASP A 75 8.53 -19.17 -4.82
CA ASP A 75 9.70 -20.00 -4.46
C ASP A 75 10.84 -19.86 -5.49
N VAL A 76 10.51 -19.84 -6.79
CA VAL A 76 11.50 -19.64 -7.87
C VAL A 76 12.13 -18.27 -7.75
N ALA A 77 11.34 -17.22 -7.52
CA ALA A 77 11.87 -15.87 -7.34
C ALA A 77 12.79 -15.77 -6.11
N GLU A 78 12.41 -16.38 -4.98
CA GLU A 78 13.25 -16.39 -3.76
C GLU A 78 14.61 -17.09 -3.97
N SER A 79 14.73 -17.95 -4.98
CA SER A 79 16.02 -18.58 -5.35
C SER A 79 16.97 -17.65 -6.13
N GLY A 80 16.57 -16.40 -6.37
CA GLY A 80 17.36 -15.38 -7.07
C GLY A 80 17.05 -15.26 -8.56
N VAL A 81 15.94 -15.83 -9.03
CA VAL A 81 15.50 -15.69 -10.43
C VAL A 81 14.56 -14.51 -10.58
N ASN A 82 14.92 -13.56 -11.44
CA ASN A 82 14.09 -12.40 -11.73
C ASN A 82 13.00 -12.81 -12.72
N LEU A 83 11.84 -13.20 -12.20
CA LEU A 83 10.75 -13.73 -13.01
C LEU A 83 10.12 -12.67 -13.90
N VAL A 84 9.84 -13.04 -15.14
CA VAL A 84 9.22 -12.19 -16.16
C VAL A 84 7.78 -12.65 -16.38
N PHE A 85 6.85 -11.73 -16.14
CA PHE A 85 5.44 -11.88 -16.48
C PHE A 85 5.21 -11.24 -17.86
N PRO A 86 4.85 -12.03 -18.87
CA PRO A 86 4.40 -11.49 -20.16
C PRO A 86 3.18 -10.60 -19.98
N GLU A 87 3.00 -9.67 -20.92
CA GLU A 87 1.81 -8.82 -20.98
C GLU A 87 0.52 -9.65 -20.98
N GLY A 88 -0.45 -9.15 -20.24
CA GLY A 88 -1.80 -9.68 -20.27
C GLY A 88 -2.48 -9.69 -18.91
N ASN A 89 -3.65 -10.34 -18.88
CA ASN A 89 -4.48 -10.42 -17.70
C ASN A 89 -4.29 -11.75 -16.95
N TYR A 90 -4.09 -11.68 -15.65
CA TYR A 90 -3.93 -12.79 -14.74
C TYR A 90 -5.11 -12.80 -13.76
N SER A 91 -5.96 -13.82 -13.90
CA SER A 91 -7.24 -13.93 -13.18
C SER A 91 -7.08 -14.35 -11.71
N ARG A 92 -6.24 -13.64 -10.95
CA ARG A 92 -5.93 -13.85 -9.53
C ARG A 92 -5.48 -12.55 -8.87
N ALA A 93 -5.42 -12.56 -7.54
CA ALA A 93 -4.59 -11.64 -6.76
C ALA A 93 -3.11 -12.08 -6.79
N LEU A 94 -2.19 -11.12 -6.62
CA LEU A 94 -0.78 -11.38 -6.35
C LEU A 94 -0.53 -11.18 -4.85
N ASN A 95 -0.34 -12.28 -4.13
CA ASN A 95 -0.09 -12.25 -2.69
C ASN A 95 1.36 -12.65 -2.40
N ILE A 96 2.18 -11.70 -1.96
CA ILE A 96 3.56 -11.92 -1.53
C ILE A 96 3.56 -11.79 -0.01
N ILE A 97 3.54 -12.93 0.69
CA ILE A 97 3.35 -12.98 2.15
C ILE A 97 4.43 -13.83 2.80
N ASN A 98 5.14 -13.26 3.78
CA ASN A 98 6.26 -13.90 4.48
C ASN A 98 7.35 -14.38 3.50
N ARG A 99 7.74 -13.51 2.56
CA ARG A 99 8.70 -13.81 1.48
C ARG A 99 9.85 -12.80 1.45
N ARG A 100 10.99 -13.18 0.88
CA ARG A 100 12.16 -12.29 0.76
C ARG A 100 12.86 -12.42 -0.58
N GLN A 101 13.57 -11.38 -0.99
CA GLN A 101 14.38 -11.41 -2.21
C GLN A 101 13.55 -11.77 -3.46
N ILE A 102 12.41 -11.10 -3.62
CA ILE A 102 11.52 -11.31 -4.76
C ILE A 102 11.77 -10.21 -5.77
N GLU A 103 12.10 -10.57 -7.02
CA GLU A 103 12.14 -9.63 -8.13
C GLU A 103 11.24 -10.12 -9.27
N LEU A 104 10.16 -9.37 -9.54
CA LEU A 104 9.21 -9.66 -10.60
C LEU A 104 9.23 -8.53 -11.64
N ASN A 105 9.44 -8.88 -12.90
CA ASN A 105 9.34 -7.99 -14.05
C ASN A 105 7.93 -8.10 -14.66
N LEU A 106 7.11 -7.09 -14.42
CA LEU A 106 5.69 -7.00 -14.78
C LEU A 106 5.52 -6.10 -16.01
N ASN A 107 5.58 -6.69 -17.20
CA ASN A 107 5.45 -5.93 -18.44
C ASN A 107 3.96 -5.73 -18.80
N ASN A 108 3.36 -4.60 -18.41
CA ASN A 108 1.94 -4.29 -18.66
C ASN A 108 0.98 -5.40 -18.18
N VAL A 109 1.24 -5.89 -16.97
CA VAL A 109 0.49 -6.98 -16.36
C VAL A 109 -0.76 -6.44 -15.67
N THR A 110 -1.88 -7.14 -15.81
CA THR A 110 -3.10 -6.85 -15.04
C THR A 110 -3.42 -8.02 -14.14
N PHE A 111 -3.63 -7.76 -12.85
CA PHE A 111 -4.19 -8.71 -11.89
C PHE A 111 -5.67 -8.39 -11.64
N ASN A 112 -6.52 -9.41 -11.74
CA ASN A 112 -7.95 -9.29 -11.44
C ASN A 112 -8.26 -9.17 -9.94
N GLY A 113 -7.27 -9.40 -9.08
CA GLY A 113 -7.38 -9.25 -7.63
C GLY A 113 -6.41 -8.22 -7.09
N ALA A 114 -6.30 -8.18 -5.76
CA ALA A 114 -5.37 -7.29 -5.07
C ALA A 114 -3.89 -7.64 -5.33
N ILE A 115 -3.02 -6.66 -5.13
CA ILE A 115 -1.60 -6.88 -4.93
C ILE A 115 -1.35 -6.69 -3.42
N VAL A 116 -0.91 -7.74 -2.76
CA VAL A 116 -0.68 -7.76 -1.31
C VAL A 116 0.77 -8.09 -1.02
N ILE A 117 1.45 -7.22 -0.27
CA ILE A 117 2.82 -7.43 0.21
C ILE A 117 2.80 -7.35 1.73
N LYS A 118 3.00 -8.48 2.42
CA LYS A 118 2.93 -8.52 3.88
C LYS A 118 4.08 -9.31 4.49
N ASN A 119 4.70 -8.78 5.54
CA ASN A 119 5.82 -9.45 6.22
C ASN A 119 6.97 -9.81 5.28
N CYS A 120 7.29 -8.92 4.33
CA CYS A 120 8.29 -9.19 3.30
C CYS A 120 9.54 -8.33 3.46
N GLU A 121 10.63 -8.79 2.85
CA GLU A 121 11.92 -8.08 2.84
C GLU A 121 12.52 -8.12 1.44
N ASN A 122 12.95 -6.99 0.88
CA ASN A 122 13.57 -6.93 -0.44
C ASN A 122 12.64 -7.47 -1.55
N VAL A 123 11.54 -6.77 -1.81
CA VAL A 123 10.59 -7.10 -2.89
C VAL A 123 10.60 -6.00 -3.93
N LYS A 124 10.81 -6.37 -5.20
CA LYS A 124 10.78 -5.48 -6.34
C LYS A 124 9.73 -5.93 -7.35
N LEU A 125 8.79 -5.03 -7.64
CA LEU A 125 7.81 -5.17 -8.70
C LEU A 125 8.13 -4.14 -9.79
N LEU A 126 8.91 -4.57 -10.78
CA LEU A 126 9.42 -3.70 -11.84
C LEU A 126 8.44 -3.68 -13.02
N GLY A 127 8.41 -2.57 -13.76
CA GLY A 127 7.50 -2.35 -14.88
C GLY A 127 6.12 -1.79 -14.51
N ASN A 128 5.14 -2.03 -15.39
CA ASN A 128 3.81 -1.47 -15.29
C ASN A 128 2.82 -2.55 -14.86
N VAL A 129 2.22 -2.39 -13.69
CA VAL A 129 1.20 -3.31 -13.18
C VAL A 129 -0.12 -2.60 -12.94
N THR A 130 -1.21 -3.26 -13.30
CA THR A 130 -2.58 -2.85 -12.98
C THR A 130 -3.21 -3.84 -12.02
N SER A 131 -3.94 -3.35 -11.02
CA SER A 131 -4.79 -4.16 -10.14
C SER A 131 -6.22 -3.63 -10.19
N PHE A 132 -7.19 -4.54 -10.28
CA PHE A 132 -8.61 -4.18 -10.25
C PHE A 132 -9.20 -4.06 -8.84
N THR A 133 -8.41 -4.32 -7.80
CA THR A 133 -8.89 -4.33 -6.43
C THR A 133 -8.17 -3.34 -5.53
N GLN A 134 -6.86 -3.50 -5.30
CA GLN A 134 -6.10 -2.61 -4.42
C GLN A 134 -4.60 -2.93 -4.48
N LEU A 135 -3.80 -2.04 -3.89
CA LEU A 135 -2.49 -2.35 -3.33
C LEU A 135 -2.57 -2.30 -1.80
N TYR A 136 -2.07 -3.33 -1.12
CA TYR A 136 -1.95 -3.37 0.33
C TYR A 136 -0.56 -3.81 0.76
N ILE A 137 0.16 -2.95 1.48
CA ILE A 137 1.51 -3.22 2.00
C ILE A 137 1.48 -3.12 3.52
N ARG A 138 2.01 -4.11 4.25
CA ARG A 138 2.09 -4.09 5.73
C ARG A 138 3.34 -4.81 6.23
N GLU A 139 3.94 -4.32 7.30
CA GLU A 139 5.05 -4.98 8.01
C GLU A 139 6.18 -5.44 7.05
N SER A 140 6.44 -4.66 6.02
CA SER A 140 7.37 -5.04 4.94
C SER A 140 8.46 -3.99 4.77
N VAL A 141 9.65 -4.45 4.41
CA VAL A 141 10.85 -3.62 4.40
C VAL A 141 11.57 -3.76 3.06
N ASP A 142 12.14 -2.66 2.55
CA ASP A 142 12.88 -2.63 1.28
C ASP A 142 12.01 -3.07 0.10
N ILE A 143 10.97 -2.28 -0.17
CA ILE A 143 10.00 -2.56 -1.22
C ILE A 143 10.17 -1.54 -2.34
N THR A 144 10.24 -1.99 -3.58
CA THR A 144 10.34 -1.12 -4.77
C THR A 144 9.26 -1.46 -5.76
N LEU A 145 8.54 -0.45 -6.24
CA LEU A 145 7.55 -0.57 -7.31
C LEU A 145 7.79 0.50 -8.37
N ASP A 146 7.74 0.14 -9.64
CA ASP A 146 7.85 1.13 -10.71
C ASP A 146 6.53 1.89 -10.90
N LYS A 147 5.57 1.31 -11.64
CA LYS A 147 4.28 1.93 -11.92
C LYS A 147 3.14 1.01 -11.55
N LEU A 148 2.25 1.51 -10.71
CA LEU A 148 1.00 0.87 -10.34
C LEU A 148 -0.20 1.69 -10.82
N VAL A 149 -1.16 1.01 -11.46
CA VAL A 149 -2.48 1.55 -11.80
C VAL A 149 -3.55 0.77 -11.04
N LEU A 150 -4.39 1.49 -10.31
CA LEU A 150 -5.51 0.98 -9.54
C LEU A 150 -6.80 1.50 -10.16
N LYS A 151 -7.66 0.62 -10.66
CA LYS A 151 -8.89 1.01 -11.35
C LYS A 151 -9.97 -0.03 -11.21
N SER A 152 -11.23 0.37 -11.29
CA SER A 152 -12.35 -0.56 -11.29
C SER A 152 -12.57 -1.23 -12.66
N ASP A 153 -12.81 -2.54 -12.63
CA ASP A 153 -13.45 -3.29 -13.72
C ASP A 153 -14.28 -4.40 -13.06
N VAL A 154 -15.56 -4.13 -12.76
CA VAL A 154 -16.40 -5.05 -11.97
C VAL A 154 -16.62 -6.39 -12.65
N ASN A 155 -16.51 -6.47 -13.98
CA ASN A 155 -16.67 -7.71 -14.72
C ASN A 155 -15.41 -8.58 -14.65
N LYS A 156 -14.23 -7.97 -14.47
CA LYS A 156 -12.96 -8.67 -14.36
C LYS A 156 -12.46 -8.80 -12.93
N ASN A 157 -12.92 -7.95 -12.01
CA ASN A 157 -12.58 -8.05 -10.60
C ASN A 157 -13.06 -9.39 -10.06
N THR A 158 -12.18 -10.10 -9.34
CA THR A 158 -12.45 -11.47 -8.86
C THR A 158 -13.68 -11.56 -7.95
N ASN A 159 -14.04 -10.46 -7.29
CA ASN A 159 -15.16 -10.36 -6.35
C ASN A 159 -16.26 -9.40 -6.84
N GLY A 160 -16.20 -8.92 -8.08
CA GLY A 160 -17.18 -7.97 -8.62
C GLY A 160 -17.13 -6.56 -8.02
N ASN A 161 -16.10 -6.25 -7.23
CA ASN A 161 -15.99 -4.99 -6.50
C ASN A 161 -15.33 -3.89 -7.34
N ARG A 162 -15.64 -2.63 -7.02
CA ARG A 162 -14.82 -1.48 -7.40
C ARG A 162 -13.49 -1.47 -6.62
N ASN A 163 -12.54 -0.65 -7.05
CA ASN A 163 -11.21 -0.54 -6.48
C ASN A 163 -11.21 0.09 -5.06
N PHE A 164 -10.40 -0.45 -4.15
CA PHE A 164 -10.24 -0.03 -2.76
C PHE A 164 -8.98 0.81 -2.52
N GLY A 165 -8.28 1.22 -3.58
CA GLY A 165 -7.17 2.17 -3.50
C GLY A 165 -5.85 1.54 -3.06
N CYS A 166 -4.97 2.38 -2.51
CA CYS A 166 -3.64 2.00 -2.05
C CYS A 166 -3.53 2.22 -0.55
N SER A 167 -3.16 1.18 0.20
CA SER A 167 -2.90 1.26 1.63
C SER A 167 -1.47 0.80 1.95
N ILE A 168 -0.67 1.73 2.43
CA ILE A 168 0.67 1.52 2.99
C ILE A 168 0.50 1.54 4.51
N HIS A 169 0.53 0.37 5.11
CA HIS A 169 0.11 0.14 6.49
C HIS A 169 1.28 -0.05 7.46
N ALA A 170 0.92 -0.15 8.74
CA ALA A 170 1.79 -0.30 9.89
C ALA A 170 2.99 -1.23 9.64
N GLY A 171 4.17 -0.82 10.10
CA GLY A 171 5.41 -1.57 10.01
C GLY A 171 6.07 -1.57 8.64
N THR A 172 5.52 -0.86 7.66
CA THR A 172 6.17 -0.69 6.34
C THR A 172 7.33 0.28 6.45
N LYS A 173 8.52 -0.10 5.96
CA LYS A 173 9.72 0.74 6.00
C LYS A 173 10.50 0.69 4.70
N ARG A 174 11.13 1.81 4.30
CA ARG A 174 11.98 1.87 3.08
C ARG A 174 11.22 1.37 1.84
N LEU A 175 10.11 2.04 1.55
CA LEU A 175 9.30 1.81 0.36
C LEU A 175 9.62 2.88 -0.67
N SER A 176 9.90 2.49 -1.90
CA SER A 176 10.05 3.41 -3.04
C SER A 176 9.05 3.06 -4.13
N VAL A 177 8.28 4.04 -4.60
CA VAL A 177 7.35 3.86 -5.72
C VAL A 177 7.49 4.99 -6.73
N ASN A 178 7.81 4.70 -7.99
CA ASN A 178 7.97 5.76 -8.98
C ASN A 178 6.62 6.39 -9.34
N LYS A 179 5.56 5.58 -9.46
CA LYS A 179 4.24 6.11 -9.81
C LYS A 179 3.06 5.27 -9.32
N ILE A 180 2.12 5.91 -8.63
CA ILE A 180 0.80 5.36 -8.31
C ILE A 180 -0.26 6.18 -9.05
N VAL A 181 -1.14 5.49 -9.77
CA VAL A 181 -2.35 6.08 -10.37
C VAL A 181 -3.57 5.38 -9.79
N VAL A 182 -4.45 6.13 -9.15
CA VAL A 182 -5.78 5.67 -8.72
C VAL A 182 -6.81 6.30 -9.64
N GLU A 183 -7.44 5.49 -10.49
CA GLU A 183 -8.47 5.98 -11.41
C GLU A 183 -9.79 6.24 -10.69
N ASP A 184 -10.15 5.39 -9.73
CA ASP A 184 -11.30 5.58 -8.86
C ASP A 184 -11.13 4.83 -7.52
N LEU A 185 -11.83 5.28 -6.48
CA LEU A 185 -11.95 4.61 -5.19
C LEU A 185 -13.42 4.34 -4.89
N ALA A 186 -13.74 3.13 -4.45
CA ALA A 186 -15.07 2.73 -4.03
C ALA A 186 -15.41 3.18 -2.60
N SER A 187 -16.70 3.40 -2.37
CA SER A 187 -17.31 3.43 -1.05
C SER A 187 -18.56 2.55 -1.00
N SER A 188 -18.78 1.91 0.13
CA SER A 188 -20.04 1.27 0.50
C SER A 188 -20.06 1.06 2.02
N PRO A 189 -21.24 0.75 2.62
CA PRO A 189 -21.34 0.43 4.03
C PRO A 189 -20.42 -0.73 4.48
N ASP A 190 -20.17 -1.70 3.60
CA ASP A 190 -19.31 -2.86 3.91
C ASP A 190 -17.82 -2.55 3.84
N LEU A 191 -17.44 -1.42 3.21
CA LEU A 191 -16.04 -1.02 3.01
C LEU A 191 -15.53 -0.14 4.15
N LYS A 192 -15.78 -0.55 5.40
CA LYS A 192 -15.46 0.25 6.60
C LYS A 192 -14.02 0.73 6.75
N TYR A 193 -13.06 0.01 6.15
CA TYR A 193 -11.62 0.32 6.24
C TYR A 193 -11.05 1.06 5.02
N VAL A 194 -11.84 1.32 3.98
CA VAL A 194 -11.39 2.02 2.77
C VAL A 194 -11.53 3.52 2.98
N LYS A 195 -10.50 4.24 3.42
CA LYS A 195 -10.69 5.63 3.88
C LYS A 195 -10.23 6.68 2.87
N ALA A 196 -9.23 6.39 2.06
CA ALA A 196 -8.70 7.32 1.07
C ALA A 196 -8.26 6.56 -0.20
N ALA A 197 -8.10 7.27 -1.32
CA ALA A 197 -7.62 6.66 -2.56
C ALA A 197 -6.17 6.18 -2.40
N VAL A 198 -5.38 6.97 -1.68
CA VAL A 198 -4.07 6.55 -1.15
C VAL A 198 -4.03 6.87 0.34
N ILE A 199 -3.66 5.89 1.14
CA ILE A 199 -3.53 6.02 2.60
C ILE A 199 -2.18 5.49 3.08
N ILE A 200 -1.45 6.31 3.84
CA ILE A 200 -0.24 5.92 4.57
C ILE A 200 -0.56 6.02 6.07
N HIS A 201 -0.68 4.87 6.74
CA HIS A 201 -1.16 4.83 8.11
C HIS A 201 -0.66 3.62 8.91
N GLY A 202 -0.74 3.69 10.24
CA GLY A 202 -0.42 2.54 11.09
C GLY A 202 -0.19 2.96 12.54
N HIS A 203 -1.25 3.04 13.34
CA HIS A 203 -1.11 3.53 14.71
C HIS A 203 -0.14 2.68 15.57
N ASN A 204 0.79 3.33 16.28
CA ASN A 204 1.83 2.72 17.13
C ASN A 204 2.93 1.94 16.38
N ASN A 205 2.92 1.96 15.06
CA ASN A 205 3.94 1.37 14.22
C ASN A 205 3.86 2.01 12.83
N GLU A 206 3.86 3.33 12.80
CA GLU A 206 3.57 4.09 11.58
C GLU A 206 4.62 3.80 10.50
N PRO A 207 4.25 3.91 9.20
CA PRO A 207 5.21 3.76 8.12
C PRO A 207 6.38 4.75 8.23
N GLN A 208 7.59 4.30 7.84
CA GLN A 208 8.82 5.09 7.94
C GLN A 208 9.65 5.03 6.65
N ASN A 209 10.21 6.17 6.23
CA ASN A 209 11.04 6.25 5.02
C ASN A 209 10.29 5.71 3.80
N ILE A 210 9.25 6.46 3.41
CA ILE A 210 8.38 6.12 2.29
C ILE A 210 8.57 7.19 1.21
N LYS A 211 9.01 6.78 0.03
CA LYS A 211 9.24 7.64 -1.12
C LYS A 211 8.25 7.31 -2.23
N LEU A 212 7.43 8.28 -2.64
CA LEU A 212 6.56 8.16 -3.82
C LEU A 212 6.85 9.32 -4.79
N ASP A 213 7.46 9.05 -5.95
CA ASP A 213 7.83 10.14 -6.87
C ASP A 213 6.59 10.80 -7.49
N SER A 214 5.53 10.02 -7.77
CA SER A 214 4.28 10.53 -8.32
C SER A 214 3.05 9.78 -7.83
N VAL A 215 2.07 10.53 -7.32
CA VAL A 215 0.73 10.04 -6.95
C VAL A 215 -0.32 10.81 -7.73
N ILE A 216 -1.13 10.10 -8.52
CA ILE A 216 -2.22 10.69 -9.31
C ILE A 216 -3.53 10.03 -8.90
N ILE A 217 -4.42 10.80 -8.30
CA ILE A 217 -5.77 10.40 -7.90
C ILE A 217 -6.75 11.12 -8.82
N LYS A 218 -7.38 10.38 -9.74
CA LYS A 218 -8.34 10.94 -10.70
C LYS A 218 -9.74 11.11 -10.10
N SER A 219 -10.12 10.20 -9.21
CA SER A 219 -11.39 10.20 -8.51
C SER A 219 -11.31 9.41 -7.21
N SER A 220 -12.04 9.87 -6.20
CA SER A 220 -12.22 9.17 -4.94
C SER A 220 -13.63 9.37 -4.39
N ASP A 221 -14.31 8.28 -4.04
CA ASP A 221 -15.57 8.37 -3.30
C ASP A 221 -15.36 8.97 -1.89
N ARG A 222 -14.16 8.87 -1.32
CA ARG A 222 -13.83 9.31 0.06
C ARG A 222 -12.66 10.31 0.01
N HIS A 223 -11.75 10.28 0.98
CA HIS A 223 -10.57 11.15 0.96
C HIS A 223 -9.70 10.90 -0.28
N GLY A 224 -8.99 11.93 -0.75
CA GLY A 224 -7.99 11.76 -1.81
C GLY A 224 -6.75 11.06 -1.25
N LEU A 225 -5.94 11.79 -0.49
CA LEU A 225 -4.71 11.32 0.14
C LEU A 225 -4.77 11.54 1.66
N TYR A 226 -4.42 10.50 2.42
CA TYR A 226 -4.25 10.59 3.88
C TYR A 226 -2.85 10.14 4.30
N LEU A 227 -2.18 10.94 5.12
CA LEU A 227 -0.78 10.75 5.51
C LEU A 227 -0.58 10.80 7.03
N THR A 228 0.05 9.77 7.56
CA THR A 228 0.70 9.70 8.88
C THR A 228 2.00 8.92 8.75
N GLY A 229 3.01 9.22 9.57
CA GLY A 229 4.27 8.47 9.59
C GLY A 229 5.48 9.36 9.80
N ASN A 230 6.65 8.82 9.47
CA ASN A 230 7.91 9.55 9.55
C ASN A 230 8.70 9.44 8.25
N GLU A 231 9.40 10.50 7.85
CA GLU A 231 10.25 10.50 6.65
C GLU A 231 9.45 10.07 5.40
N ILE A 232 8.30 10.72 5.18
CA ILE A 232 7.48 10.51 3.98
C ILE A 232 7.88 11.57 2.96
N ASP A 233 8.42 11.14 1.82
CA ASP A 233 8.86 11.98 0.70
C ASP A 233 7.95 11.76 -0.52
N LEU A 234 7.23 12.81 -0.93
CA LEU A 234 6.35 12.78 -2.09
C LEU A 234 6.77 13.83 -3.12
N GLY A 235 7.17 13.39 -4.32
CA GLY A 235 7.59 14.32 -5.38
C GLY A 235 6.42 15.13 -5.94
N TYR A 236 5.48 14.46 -6.62
CA TYR A 236 4.32 15.10 -7.23
C TYR A 236 3.02 14.41 -6.87
N VAL A 237 2.06 15.17 -6.33
CA VAL A 237 0.71 14.72 -6.00
C VAL A 237 -0.30 15.49 -6.83
N SER A 238 -1.20 14.79 -7.52
CA SER A 238 -2.35 15.35 -8.22
C SER A 238 -3.62 14.70 -7.72
N ILE A 239 -4.60 15.49 -7.28
CA ILE A 239 -5.87 15.01 -6.74
C ILE A 239 -7.02 15.72 -7.43
N SER A 240 -7.97 14.95 -7.95
CA SER A 240 -9.19 15.45 -8.57
C SER A 240 -10.40 14.63 -8.10
N ASN A 241 -11.59 15.24 -8.15
CA ASN A 241 -12.88 14.59 -7.92
C ASN A 241 -12.94 13.69 -6.67
N PHE A 242 -12.72 14.28 -5.49
CA PHE A 242 -12.75 13.55 -4.21
C PHE A 242 -14.05 13.79 -3.42
N GLY A 243 -14.32 12.90 -2.46
CA GLY A 243 -15.50 12.94 -1.61
C GLY A 243 -16.82 12.69 -2.35
N LEU A 244 -16.80 11.92 -3.44
CA LEU A 244 -17.97 11.74 -4.31
C LEU A 244 -19.03 10.76 -3.78
N GLY A 245 -18.65 9.89 -2.85
CA GLY A 245 -19.45 8.78 -2.35
C GLY A 245 -19.86 8.94 -0.90
N THR A 246 -19.93 7.83 -0.18
CA THR A 246 -20.55 7.77 1.16
C THR A 246 -19.55 7.50 2.29
N SER A 247 -19.83 8.13 3.43
CA SER A 247 -19.19 7.86 4.72
C SER A 247 -19.87 6.75 5.53
N GLU A 248 -21.01 6.25 5.05
CA GLU A 248 -21.75 5.18 5.72
C GLU A 248 -20.87 3.96 5.95
N GLY A 249 -20.95 3.42 7.18
CA GLY A 249 -20.18 2.25 7.62
C GLY A 249 -18.69 2.50 7.86
N MET A 250 -18.17 3.74 7.72
CA MET A 250 -16.74 4.00 7.94
C MET A 250 -16.32 3.91 9.41
N ASP A 251 -15.32 3.06 9.68
CA ASP A 251 -14.64 3.04 10.97
C ASP A 251 -13.77 4.31 11.12
N PRO A 252 -13.61 4.84 12.35
CA PRO A 252 -12.75 5.98 12.64
C PRO A 252 -11.32 5.81 12.10
N MET A 253 -10.66 6.92 11.77
CA MET A 253 -9.22 6.91 11.42
C MET A 253 -8.42 6.27 12.57
N GLU A 254 -7.34 5.55 12.25
CA GLU A 254 -6.52 4.92 13.29
C GLU A 254 -5.90 5.99 14.19
N GLY A 255 -6.16 5.90 15.50
CA GLY A 255 -5.77 6.94 16.46
C GLY A 255 -6.42 8.32 16.20
N GLY A 256 -7.57 8.35 15.53
CA GLY A 256 -8.38 9.54 15.27
C GLY A 256 -9.61 9.61 16.18
N ILE A 257 -10.29 10.76 16.17
CA ILE A 257 -11.54 10.98 16.89
C ILE A 257 -12.70 10.53 16.00
N GLU A 258 -13.66 9.80 16.57
CA GLU A 258 -14.88 9.41 15.84
C GLU A 258 -15.64 10.65 15.36
N GLY A 259 -16.07 10.61 14.10
CA GLY A 259 -16.75 11.69 13.40
C GLY A 259 -15.85 12.37 12.37
N GLU A 260 -14.54 12.45 12.60
CA GLU A 260 -13.62 13.13 11.67
C GLU A 260 -13.44 12.38 10.35
N GLN A 261 -13.63 11.06 10.35
CA GLN A 261 -13.54 10.23 9.15
C GLN A 261 -14.64 10.53 8.12
N TYR A 262 -15.69 11.26 8.51
CA TYR A 262 -16.81 11.62 7.65
C TYR A 262 -16.56 12.91 6.85
N ASP A 263 -15.58 13.71 7.28
CA ASP A 263 -15.28 15.01 6.67
C ASP A 263 -14.24 14.88 5.55
N PHE A 264 -14.69 14.41 4.37
CA PHE A 264 -13.79 14.10 3.26
C PHE A 264 -12.92 15.28 2.82
N SER A 265 -11.66 14.95 2.54
CA SER A 265 -10.61 15.92 2.23
C SER A 265 -9.83 15.50 0.99
N GLY A 266 -9.40 16.46 0.19
CA GLY A 266 -8.47 16.21 -0.92
C GLY A 266 -7.15 15.67 -0.39
N LEU A 267 -6.50 16.44 0.48
CA LEU A 267 -5.31 16.04 1.24
C LEU A 267 -5.57 16.15 2.74
N TRP A 268 -5.31 15.08 3.50
CA TRP A 268 -5.29 15.09 4.96
C TRP A 268 -3.93 14.66 5.49
N VAL A 269 -3.30 15.53 6.26
CA VAL A 269 -2.01 15.28 6.91
C VAL A 269 -2.18 15.30 8.44
N LYS A 270 -1.75 14.23 9.11
CA LYS A 270 -1.79 14.06 10.57
C LYS A 270 -0.53 13.35 11.03
N ASN A 271 0.21 13.87 12.00
CA ASN A 271 1.43 13.23 12.54
C ASN A 271 2.37 12.70 11.43
N ALA A 272 2.58 13.50 10.37
CA ALA A 272 3.57 13.22 9.34
C ALA A 272 4.85 13.97 9.72
N PHE A 273 5.76 13.28 10.40
CA PHE A 273 6.96 13.86 10.95
C PHE A 273 8.11 13.82 9.94
N ASP A 274 8.96 14.85 9.97
CA ASP A 274 10.18 14.95 9.15
C ASP A 274 9.92 14.58 7.69
N SER A 275 8.81 15.08 7.14
CA SER A 275 8.24 14.67 5.86
C SER A 275 8.20 15.85 4.87
N GLU A 276 8.20 15.54 3.59
CA GLU A 276 8.25 16.53 2.52
C GLU A 276 7.31 16.16 1.37
N ILE A 277 6.66 17.17 0.79
CA ILE A 277 5.91 17.05 -0.45
C ILE A 277 6.34 18.19 -1.38
N SER A 278 7.04 17.89 -2.47
CA SER A 278 7.57 18.93 -3.36
C SER A 278 6.46 19.67 -4.10
N LYS A 279 5.42 18.97 -4.56
CA LYS A 279 4.27 19.62 -5.20
C LYS A 279 2.96 18.87 -5.01
N VAL A 280 1.95 19.58 -4.55
CA VAL A 280 0.55 19.12 -4.52
C VAL A 280 -0.29 19.99 -5.44
N VAL A 281 -1.05 19.36 -6.32
CA VAL A 281 -2.10 19.99 -7.14
C VAL A 281 -3.43 19.38 -6.76
N ILE A 282 -4.36 20.20 -6.27
CA ILE A 282 -5.73 19.77 -5.95
C ILE A 282 -6.68 20.51 -6.88
N ASP A 283 -7.30 19.76 -7.78
CA ASP A 283 -8.42 20.25 -8.59
C ASP A 283 -9.71 20.07 -7.78
N ILE A 284 -10.28 21.20 -7.38
CA ILE A 284 -11.48 21.24 -6.54
C ILE A 284 -12.77 21.25 -7.35
N ASN A 285 -12.68 21.33 -8.69
CA ASN A 285 -13.84 21.21 -9.57
C ASN A 285 -14.44 19.80 -9.43
N GLY A 286 -15.78 19.73 -9.33
CA GLY A 286 -16.51 18.47 -9.22
C GLY A 286 -16.36 17.71 -7.89
N SER A 287 -15.44 18.13 -7.00
CA SER A 287 -15.25 17.51 -5.69
C SER A 287 -16.39 17.88 -4.72
N LYS A 288 -16.78 16.92 -3.87
CA LYS A 288 -17.92 17.03 -2.94
C LYS A 288 -17.54 16.84 -1.47
N GLY A 289 -16.24 16.78 -1.18
CA GLY A 289 -15.76 16.73 0.20
C GLY A 289 -16.08 18.00 0.99
N LYS A 290 -15.54 18.09 2.19
CA LYS A 290 -15.63 19.26 3.08
C LYS A 290 -14.40 20.15 3.02
N TYR A 291 -13.23 19.53 2.82
CA TYR A 291 -11.96 20.22 2.83
C TYR A 291 -11.15 19.96 1.56
N TYR A 292 -10.50 20.99 1.01
CA TYR A 292 -9.46 20.75 0.00
C TYR A 292 -8.16 20.28 0.67
N VAL A 293 -7.82 20.88 1.83
CA VAL A 293 -6.79 20.37 2.74
C VAL A 293 -7.28 20.33 4.19
N ASN A 294 -6.91 19.27 4.90
CA ASN A 294 -7.09 19.11 6.33
C ASN A 294 -5.73 18.90 7.01
N TYR A 295 -5.21 19.96 7.61
CA TYR A 295 -3.99 19.92 8.42
C TYR A 295 -4.36 19.70 9.87
N ASP A 296 -4.21 18.46 10.27
CA ASP A 296 -4.57 17.94 11.58
C ASP A 296 -3.39 18.02 12.54
N VAL A 297 -3.48 17.34 13.67
CA VAL A 297 -2.50 17.37 14.73
C VAL A 297 -1.11 16.95 14.22
N GLY A 298 -0.08 17.63 14.73
CA GLY A 298 1.32 17.35 14.44
C GLY A 298 2.25 18.12 15.36
N GLU A 299 3.55 18.06 15.06
CA GLU A 299 4.64 18.69 15.81
C GLU A 299 5.36 19.70 14.91
N ASP A 300 5.48 20.94 15.37
CA ASP A 300 6.11 22.03 14.62
C ASP A 300 7.64 21.87 14.51
N PHE A 301 8.27 21.25 15.51
CA PHE A 301 9.71 20.94 15.51
C PHE A 301 10.09 19.72 14.65
N ARG A 302 9.10 18.99 14.12
CA ARG A 302 9.26 17.87 13.18
C ARG A 302 8.24 17.98 12.04
N PRO A 303 8.36 19.01 11.21
CA PRO A 303 7.28 19.42 10.33
C PRO A 303 7.07 18.45 9.17
N CYS A 304 5.88 18.55 8.56
CA CYS A 304 5.65 18.13 7.18
C CYS A 304 5.69 19.39 6.31
N ILE A 305 6.67 19.46 5.41
CA ILE A 305 6.88 20.60 4.52
C ILE A 305 6.17 20.32 3.19
N ILE A 306 5.34 21.25 2.74
CA ILE A 306 4.76 21.24 1.39
C ILE A 306 5.36 22.44 0.66
N ASP A 307 6.26 22.20 -0.29
CA ASP A 307 6.96 23.29 -0.98
C ASP A 307 6.01 24.11 -1.85
N THR A 308 5.13 23.42 -2.59
CA THR A 308 4.13 24.07 -3.43
C THR A 308 2.78 23.37 -3.33
N LEU A 309 1.78 24.09 -2.84
CA LEU A 309 0.37 23.72 -2.92
C LEU A 309 -0.33 24.57 -3.99
N VAL A 310 -0.90 23.92 -4.99
CA VAL A 310 -1.73 24.56 -6.01
C VAL A 310 -3.18 24.09 -5.86
N ILE A 311 -4.09 25.03 -5.69
CA ILE A 311 -5.54 24.79 -5.71
C ILE A 311 -6.08 25.29 -7.04
N LYS A 312 -6.66 24.39 -7.85
CA LYS A 312 -7.20 24.70 -9.17
C LYS A 312 -8.72 24.67 -9.16
N GLY A 313 -9.34 25.69 -9.77
CA GLY A 313 -10.79 25.79 -9.92
C GLY A 313 -11.47 26.52 -8.75
N THR A 314 -12.80 26.63 -8.84
CA THR A 314 -13.61 27.36 -7.85
C THR A 314 -14.67 26.44 -7.27
N ASN A 315 -14.65 26.23 -5.95
CA ASN A 315 -15.66 25.47 -5.23
C ASN A 315 -15.89 26.07 -3.84
N SER A 316 -17.02 26.76 -3.66
CA SER A 316 -17.31 27.53 -2.45
C SER A 316 -17.68 26.68 -1.23
N THR A 317 -17.95 25.38 -1.41
CA THR A 317 -18.28 24.48 -0.31
C THR A 317 -17.04 23.90 0.36
N LEU A 318 -15.92 23.84 -0.36
CA LEU A 318 -14.66 23.30 0.13
C LEU A 318 -13.87 24.36 0.88
N THR A 319 -13.45 24.01 2.10
CA THR A 319 -12.67 24.92 2.96
C THR A 319 -11.28 24.34 3.26
N LYS A 320 -10.40 25.16 3.83
CA LYS A 320 -9.15 24.71 4.45
C LYS A 320 -9.36 24.55 5.93
N ARG A 321 -9.01 23.38 6.47
CA ARG A 321 -8.92 23.15 7.90
C ARG A 321 -7.45 23.14 8.31
N LYS A 322 -7.12 23.95 9.32
CA LYS A 322 -5.80 23.97 9.96
C LYS A 322 -5.98 24.03 11.47
N LEU A 323 -5.59 22.97 12.18
CA LEU A 323 -5.60 22.98 13.64
C LEU A 323 -4.50 23.89 14.20
N LYS A 324 -4.72 24.42 15.41
CA LYS A 324 -3.73 25.28 16.10
C LYS A 324 -2.39 24.55 16.31
N ARG A 325 -2.45 23.25 16.61
CA ARG A 325 -1.29 22.39 16.85
C ARG A 325 -1.07 21.48 15.64
N THR A 326 -0.66 22.05 14.52
CA THR A 326 -0.29 21.30 13.32
C THR A 326 1.22 21.44 13.06
N GLY A 327 1.83 20.39 12.52
CA GLY A 327 3.22 20.41 12.04
C GLY A 327 3.35 20.73 10.55
N VAL A 328 2.25 21.05 9.86
CA VAL A 328 2.27 21.25 8.39
C VAL A 328 2.62 22.68 8.04
N ILE A 329 3.62 22.85 7.17
CA ILE A 329 4.11 24.14 6.67
C ILE A 329 4.00 24.15 5.15
N ASN A 330 3.17 25.05 4.61
CA ASN A 330 3.18 25.35 3.17
C ASN A 330 4.19 26.46 2.92
N GLN A 331 5.17 26.23 2.04
CA GLN A 331 6.10 27.30 1.64
C GLN A 331 5.44 28.23 0.62
N ASN A 332 4.78 27.66 -0.39
CA ASN A 332 4.04 28.40 -1.40
C ASN A 332 2.63 27.83 -1.56
N GLU A 333 1.63 28.72 -1.57
CA GLU A 333 0.23 28.38 -1.80
C GLU A 333 -0.32 29.25 -2.93
N ILE A 334 -0.78 28.60 -3.99
CA ILE A 334 -1.19 29.22 -5.26
C ILE A 334 -2.64 28.85 -5.51
N TYR A 335 -3.46 29.84 -5.83
CA TYR A 335 -4.84 29.66 -6.26
C TYR A 335 -4.94 29.99 -7.75
N GLU A 336 -5.29 29.00 -8.55
CA GLU A 336 -5.55 29.15 -9.99
C GLU A 336 -7.06 29.09 -10.22
N ASN A 337 -7.69 30.26 -10.24
CA ASN A 337 -9.08 30.41 -10.65
C ASN A 337 -9.11 30.61 -12.17
N GLU A 338 -9.98 29.88 -12.87
CA GLU A 338 -10.24 30.11 -14.30
C GLU A 338 -10.85 31.49 -14.57
#